data_AF-A0A3D2JQI2-F1
#
_entry.id   AF-A0A3D2JQI2-F1
#
_cell.length_a   1.000
_cell.length_b   1.000
_cell.length_c   1.000
_cell.angle_alpha   90.00
_cell.angle_beta   90.00
_cell.angle_gamma   90.00
#
_symmetry.space_group_name_H-M   'P 1'
#
loop_
_entity.id
_entity.type
_entity.pdbx_description
1 polymer ?
#
loop_
_entity_poly.entity_id
_entity_poly.type
_entity_poly.pdbx_seq_one_letter_code
_entity_poly.pdbx_strand_id
1 'polypeptide(L)' 'DQIVTDIAVIDVDRENKRLRLRETAPGWSFDDVQSRTAVALEVEGDLGTMV' A
#
# COMPACT_ATOMS: atom_id res chain seq x y z
N ASP A 1 -0.42 12.60 -1.98
CA ASP A 1 0.98 12.38 -1.53
C ASP A 1 1.27 10.89 -1.55
N GLN A 2 2.54 10.47 -1.52
CA GLN A 2 2.92 9.06 -1.51
C GLN A 2 3.86 8.74 -0.33
N ILE A 3 3.69 7.57 0.26
CA ILE A 3 4.59 6.97 1.25
C ILE A 3 5.26 5.78 0.56
N VAL A 4 6.56 5.89 0.34
CA VAL A 4 7.37 4.81 -0.24
C VAL A 4 8.19 4.18 0.87
N THR A 5 8.08 2.87 1.00
CA THR A 5 8.78 2.06 2.01
C THR A 5 9.53 0.92 1.36
N ASP A 6 10.36 0.23 2.12
CA ASP A 6 11.04 -1.00 1.74
C ASP A 6 10.10 -2.17 1.40
N ILE A 7 8.81 -2.10 1.79
CA ILE A 7 7.84 -3.18 1.58
C ILE A 7 6.69 -2.82 0.63
N ALA A 8 6.43 -1.53 0.41
CA ALA A 8 5.26 -1.06 -0.32
C ALA A 8 5.30 0.43 -0.70
N VAL A 9 4.51 0.78 -1.72
CA VAL A 9 4.12 2.15 -2.06
C VAL A 9 2.65 2.37 -1.70
N ILE A 10 2.39 3.38 -0.87
CA ILE A 10 1.07 3.72 -0.36
C ILE A 10 0.72 5.15 -0.76
N ASP A 11 -0.40 5.32 -1.45
CA ASP A 11 -0.98 6.63 -1.75
C ASP A 11 -1.81 7.14 -0.57
N VAL A 12 -1.59 8.40 -0.20
CA VAL A 12 -2.33 9.08 0.88
C VAL A 12 -3.42 9.95 0.26
N ASP A 13 -4.66 9.53 0.41
CA ASP A 13 -5.85 10.31 0.08
C ASP A 13 -6.26 11.11 1.31
N ARG A 14 -5.80 12.37 1.36
CA ARG A 14 -6.08 13.27 2.49
C ARG A 14 -7.53 13.76 2.52
N GLU A 15 -8.17 13.83 1.36
CA GLU A 15 -9.54 14.33 1.20
C GLU A 15 -10.54 13.34 1.81
N ASN A 16 -10.34 12.06 1.52
CA ASN A 16 -11.16 10.95 2.01
C ASN A 16 -10.58 10.30 3.28
N LYS A 17 -9.42 10.76 3.76
CA LYS A 17 -8.68 10.22 4.92
C LYS A 17 -8.41 8.71 4.81
N ARG A 18 -8.01 8.27 3.62
CA ARG A 18 -7.76 6.86 3.27
C ARG A 18 -6.31 6.64 2.87
N LEU A 19 -5.83 5.43 3.08
CA LEU A 19 -4.53 4.96 2.61
C LEU A 19 -4.75 3.88 1.57
N ARG A 20 -4.17 4.05 0.38
CA ARG A 20 -4.33 3.13 -0.73
C ARG A 20 -3.02 2.41 -1.01
N LEU A 21 -3.01 1.08 -0.95
CA LEU A 21 -1.85 0.30 -1.33
C LEU A 21 -1.79 0.22 -2.85
N ARG A 22 -0.74 0.81 -3.43
CA ARG A 22 -0.54 0.86 -4.88
C ARG A 22 0.34 -0.28 -5.36
N GLU A 23 1.46 -0.47 -4.68
CA GLU A 23 2.50 -1.42 -5.09
C GLU A 23 3.07 -2.12 -3.87
N THR A 24 3.46 -3.38 -4.05
CA THR A 24 4.15 -4.20 -3.05
C THR A 24 5.56 -4.49 -3.51
N ALA A 25 6.50 -4.59 -2.56
CA ALA A 25 7.84 -5.06 -2.88
C ALA A 25 7.80 -6.53 -3.37
N PRO A 26 8.74 -6.95 -4.22
CA PRO A 26 8.79 -8.34 -4.69
C PRO A 26 8.78 -9.36 -3.55
N GLY A 27 7.86 -10.32 -3.61
CA GLY A 27 7.70 -11.34 -2.58
C GLY A 27 6.84 -10.93 -1.38
N TRP A 28 6.29 -9.72 -1.38
CA TRP A 28 5.32 -9.26 -0.38
C TRP A 28 3.90 -9.34 -0.95
N SER A 29 2.97 -9.87 -0.16
CA SER A 29 1.54 -9.86 -0.49
C SER A 29 0.81 -8.70 0.20
N PHE A 30 -0.43 -8.43 -0.22
CA PHE A 30 -1.30 -7.47 0.47
C PHE A 30 -1.44 -7.80 1.97
N ASP A 31 -1.70 -9.07 2.30
CA ASP A 31 -1.88 -9.52 3.69
C ASP A 31 -0.63 -9.28 4.54
N ASP A 32 0.57 -9.44 3.97
CA ASP A 32 1.83 -9.18 4.68
C ASP A 32 1.99 -7.68 5.02
N VAL A 33 1.66 -6.81 4.06
CA VAL A 33 1.74 -5.35 4.24
C VAL A 33 0.64 -4.87 5.17
N GLN A 34 -0.58 -5.38 5.06
CA GLN A 34 -1.71 -5.07 5.92
C GLN A 34 -1.45 -5.51 7.36
N SER A 35 -0.84 -6.67 7.59
CA SER A 35 -0.49 -7.16 8.93
C SER A 35 0.54 -6.27 9.64
N ARG A 36 1.35 -5.53 8.88
CA ARG A 36 2.36 -4.59 9.39
C ARG A 36 1.87 -3.15 9.46
N THR A 37 0.69 -2.87 8.92
CA THR A 37 0.10 -1.54 8.89
C THR A 37 -1.07 -1.49 9.85
N ALA A 38 -0.97 -0.64 10.88
CA ALA A 38 -2.00 -0.52 11.91
C ALA A 38 -3.37 0.00 11.38
N VAL A 39 -3.37 0.56 10.17
CA VAL A 39 -4.54 1.13 9.50
C VAL A 39 -4.92 0.23 8.33
N ALA A 40 -6.23 0.11 8.07
CA ALA A 40 -6.73 -0.60 6.90
C ALA A 40 -6.29 0.10 5.61
N LEU A 41 -5.63 -0.66 4.74
CA LEU A 41 -5.22 -0.24 3.40
C LEU A 41 -6.31 -0.66 2.41
N GLU A 42 -6.68 0.26 1.53
CA GLU A 42 -7.55 -0.05 0.40
C GLU A 42 -6.71 -0.38 -0.83
N VAL A 43 -7.15 -1.35 -1.62
CA VAL A 43 -6.52 -1.67 -2.91
C VAL A 43 -7.47 -1.22 -4.01
N GLU A 44 -7.01 -0.33 -4.89
CA GLU A 44 -7.74 0.02 -6.10
C GLU A 44 -7.16 -0.73 -7.30
N GLY A 45 -7.83 -1.81 -7.71
CA GLY A 45 -7.47 -2.59 -8.90
C GLY A 45 -6.41 -3.66 -8.64
N ASP A 46 -5.58 -3.93 -9.65
CA ASP A 46 -4.49 -4.90 -9.56
C ASP A 46 -3.27 -4.30 -8.84
N LEU A 47 -2.79 -4.99 -7.80
CA LEU A 47 -1.58 -4.61 -7.07
C LEU A 47 -0.35 -4.72 -7.96
N GLY A 48 0.35 -3.60 -8.14
CA GLY A 48 1.64 -3.59 -8.82
C GLY A 48 2.75 -4.20 -7.98
N THR A 49 3.82 -4.65 -8.64
CA THR A 49 5.08 -5.01 -7.99
C THR A 49 6.07 -3.87 -8.21
N MET A 50 6.69 -3.38 -7.13
CA MET A 50 7.75 -2.38 -7.22
C MET A 50 8.92 -2.92 -8.06
N VAL A 51 9.38 -2.16 -9.05
CA VAL A 51 10.53 -2.47 -9.94
C VAL A 51 11.77 -1.64 -9.61
#